data_AF-A0A4R3URK3-F1
#
_entry.id   AF-A0A4R3URK3-F1
#
_cell.length_a   1.000
_cell.length_b   1.000
_cell.length_c   1.000
_cell.angle_alpha   90.00
_cell.angle_beta   90.00
_cell.angle_gamma   90.00
#
_symmetry.space_group_name_H-M   'P 1'
#
loop_
_entity.id
_entity.type
_entity.pdbx_description
1 polymer ?
#
loop_
_entity_poly.entity_id
_entity_poly.type
_entity_poly.pdbx_seq_one_letter_code
_entity_poly.pdbx_strand_id
1 'polypeptide(L)'
;MRTRLPLLLLLLPTLSARAADEPARDPMAWPPALRGAVAAAQAASAASAPGGEAPDNSIRQVVFSSGRGYVVVRGRRYGVGEQLDGARIERVTEQAVWLRESGQLRREPLYGGVEKRPPPARAAAGAKNSKEKP
;
A
#
# COMPACT_ATOMS: atom_id res chain seq x y z
N MET A 1 -75.27 -50.21 -32.90
CA MET A 1 -74.44 -50.70 -31.77
C MET A 1 -73.00 -50.29 -32.07
N ARG A 2 -72.57 -49.18 -31.46
CA ARG A 2 -71.49 -49.08 -30.46
C ARG A 2 -70.05 -49.19 -31.02
N THR A 3 -69.37 -48.04 -30.98
CA THR A 3 -67.94 -47.84 -30.64
C THR A 3 -66.92 -48.26 -31.71
N ARG A 4 -65.83 -47.55 -32.02
CA ARG A 4 -64.89 -46.78 -31.18
C ARG A 4 -64.18 -45.69 -32.00
N LEU A 5 -64.10 -44.47 -31.45
CA LEU A 5 -63.18 -43.41 -31.88
C LEU A 5 -61.90 -43.55 -31.05
N PRO A 6 -60.72 -43.85 -31.63
CA PRO A 6 -59.48 -43.83 -30.87
C PRO A 6 -58.95 -42.39 -30.79
N LEU A 7 -59.03 -41.88 -29.57
CA LEU A 7 -58.23 -40.80 -29.01
C LEU A 7 -56.73 -40.98 -29.38
N LEU A 8 -56.22 -40.18 -30.32
CA LEU A 8 -54.78 -40.05 -30.55
C LEU A 8 -54.27 -38.87 -29.70
N LEU A 9 -53.95 -39.21 -28.45
CA LEU A 9 -53.10 -38.42 -27.56
C LEU A 9 -51.64 -38.85 -27.86
N LEU A 10 -50.67 -37.95 -27.68
CA LEU A 10 -49.20 -38.05 -27.87
C LEU A 10 -48.75 -37.21 -29.10
N LEU A 11 -47.78 -36.29 -29.02
CA LEU A 11 -46.68 -36.15 -28.09
C LEU A 11 -46.09 -34.73 -28.33
N LEU A 12 -46.23 -33.80 -27.39
CA LEU A 12 -45.49 -32.53 -27.44
C LEU A 12 -44.02 -32.84 -27.09
N PRO A 13 -43.03 -32.57 -27.95
CA PRO A 13 -41.64 -32.62 -27.53
C PRO A 13 -41.40 -31.41 -26.61
N THR A 14 -41.22 -31.68 -25.33
CA THR A 14 -40.67 -30.75 -24.35
C THR A 14 -39.27 -30.35 -24.80
N LEU A 15 -39.14 -29.15 -25.37
CA LEU A 15 -37.86 -28.54 -25.70
C LEU A 15 -37.13 -28.28 -24.38
N SER A 16 -36.20 -29.16 -24.02
CA SER A 16 -35.29 -28.99 -22.89
C SER A 16 -34.47 -27.72 -23.09
N ALA A 17 -34.87 -26.63 -22.44
CA ALA A 17 -34.03 -25.46 -22.24
C ALA A 17 -32.80 -25.90 -21.42
N ARG A 18 -31.69 -26.16 -22.11
CA ARG A 18 -30.38 -26.35 -21.50
C ARG A 18 -29.95 -24.99 -20.97
N ALA A 19 -30.38 -24.65 -19.75
CA ALA A 19 -29.76 -23.61 -18.97
C ALA A 19 -28.29 -24.00 -18.84
N ALA A 20 -27.43 -23.32 -19.59
CA ALA A 20 -26.00 -23.37 -19.34
C ALA A 20 -25.81 -22.76 -17.95
N ASP A 21 -25.57 -23.64 -16.98
CA ASP A 21 -25.07 -23.28 -15.66
C ASP A 21 -23.71 -22.61 -15.88
N GLU A 22 -23.72 -21.28 -16.05
CA GLU A 22 -22.50 -20.48 -16.11
C GLU A 22 -21.87 -20.60 -14.72
N PRO A 23 -20.70 -21.24 -14.56
CA PRO A 23 -20.12 -21.44 -13.24
C PRO A 23 -19.98 -20.07 -12.60
N ALA A 24 -20.60 -19.92 -11.43
CA ALA A 24 -20.67 -18.66 -10.69
C ALA A 24 -19.29 -18.00 -10.71
N ARG A 25 -19.14 -16.93 -11.50
CA ARG A 25 -17.85 -16.24 -11.62
C ARG A 25 -17.49 -15.73 -10.24
N ASP A 26 -16.35 -16.18 -9.74
CA ASP A 26 -15.80 -15.67 -8.49
C ASP A 26 -15.65 -14.14 -8.61
N PRO A 27 -16.37 -13.35 -7.79
CA PRO A 27 -16.31 -11.90 -7.84
C PRO A 27 -14.95 -11.33 -7.43
N MET A 28 -14.08 -12.14 -6.83
CA MET A 28 -12.69 -11.78 -6.52
C MET A 28 -11.69 -12.19 -7.60
N ALA A 29 -12.13 -12.90 -8.65
CA ALA A 29 -11.23 -13.31 -9.72
C ALA A 29 -10.86 -12.12 -10.62
N TRP A 30 -9.56 -11.93 -10.81
CA TRP A 30 -9.05 -10.90 -11.72
C TRP A 30 -9.49 -11.15 -13.17
N PRO A 31 -9.86 -10.10 -13.92
CA PRO A 31 -10.14 -10.18 -15.34
C PRO A 31 -8.94 -10.80 -16.08
N PRO A 32 -9.15 -11.63 -17.12
CA PRO A 32 -8.06 -12.33 -17.82
C PRO A 32 -6.94 -11.40 -18.31
N ALA A 33 -7.29 -10.20 -18.79
CA ALA A 33 -6.35 -9.18 -19.24
C ALA A 33 -5.40 -8.68 -18.13
N LEU A 34 -5.83 -8.71 -16.87
CA LEU A 34 -5.05 -8.24 -15.72
C LEU A 34 -4.24 -9.36 -15.05
N ARG A 35 -4.59 -10.64 -15.28
CA ARG A 35 -3.92 -11.77 -14.60
C ARG A 35 -2.42 -11.80 -14.84
N GLY A 36 -1.97 -11.58 -16.08
CA GLY A 36 -0.55 -11.55 -16.42
C GLY A 36 0.20 -10.39 -15.77
N ALA A 37 -0.41 -9.20 -15.73
CA ALA A 37 0.17 -8.03 -15.09
C ALA A 37 0.26 -8.19 -13.56
N VAL A 38 -0.77 -8.77 -12.93
CA VAL A 38 -0.77 -9.07 -11.49
C VAL A 38 0.28 -10.15 -11.16
N ALA A 39 0.40 -11.20 -11.98
CA ALA A 39 1.43 -12.22 -11.79
C ALA A 39 2.84 -11.65 -11.94
N ALA A 40 3.07 -10.79 -12.94
CA ALA A 40 4.33 -10.09 -13.13
C ALA A 40 4.64 -9.13 -11.98
N ALA A 41 3.64 -8.39 -11.49
CA ALA A 41 3.79 -7.50 -10.33
C ALA A 41 4.09 -8.28 -9.04
N GLN A 42 3.45 -9.44 -8.83
CA GLN A 42 3.74 -10.31 -7.69
C GLN A 42 5.15 -10.90 -7.78
N ALA A 43 5.59 -11.34 -8.96
CA ALA A 43 6.95 -11.82 -9.19
C ALA A 43 7.99 -10.71 -8.98
N ALA A 44 7.71 -9.50 -9.45
CA ALA A 44 8.57 -8.33 -9.22
C ALA A 44 8.60 -7.92 -7.74
N SER A 45 7.48 -8.02 -7.04
CA SER A 45 7.38 -7.77 -5.60
C SER A 45 8.10 -8.84 -4.78
N ALA A 46 8.09 -10.11 -5.22
CA ALA A 46 8.84 -11.19 -4.60
C ALA A 46 10.36 -11.05 -4.85
N ALA A 47 10.76 -10.54 -6.03
CA ALA A 47 12.15 -10.21 -6.34
C ALA A 47 12.64 -8.93 -5.64
N SER A 48 11.72 -8.01 -5.32
CA SER A 48 11.97 -6.78 -4.56
C SER A 48 11.79 -6.96 -3.06
N ALA A 49 11.28 -8.12 -2.61
CA ALA A 49 11.38 -8.51 -1.22
C ALA A 49 12.87 -8.63 -0.93
N PRO A 50 13.44 -7.83 0.00
CA PRO A 50 14.82 -8.02 0.36
C PRO A 50 14.93 -9.44 0.89
N GLY A 51 15.54 -10.34 0.11
CA GLY A 51 15.91 -11.69 0.51
C GLY A 51 17.03 -11.72 1.55
N GLY A 52 17.38 -10.57 2.13
CA GLY A 52 17.99 -10.47 3.43
C GLY A 52 16.89 -10.04 4.39
N GLU A 53 16.59 -10.89 5.36
CA GLU A 53 15.99 -10.47 6.62
C GLU A 53 16.78 -9.23 7.06
N ALA A 54 16.19 -8.05 6.84
CA ALA A 54 16.83 -6.83 7.29
C ALA A 54 17.01 -7.01 8.79
N PRO A 55 18.17 -6.62 9.34
CA PRO A 55 18.41 -6.78 10.77
C PRO A 55 17.17 -6.28 11.50
N ASP A 56 16.65 -7.09 12.42
CA ASP A 56 15.39 -6.84 13.16
C ASP A 56 15.39 -5.46 13.88
N ASN A 57 16.57 -4.85 13.94
CA ASN A 57 16.85 -3.53 14.50
C ASN A 57 16.71 -2.37 13.49
N SER A 58 16.29 -2.64 12.26
CA SER A 58 16.10 -1.60 11.23
C SER A 58 14.84 -0.76 11.53
N ILE A 59 15.02 0.54 11.77
CA ILE A 59 13.91 1.43 12.12
C ILE A 59 13.05 1.69 10.88
N ARG A 60 11.83 1.15 10.88
CA ARG A 60 10.89 1.25 9.74
C ARG A 60 9.66 2.11 10.02
N GLN A 61 9.36 2.34 11.29
CA GLN A 61 8.11 2.99 11.69
C GLN A 61 8.38 4.11 12.68
N VAL A 62 7.81 5.27 12.38
CA VAL A 62 7.84 6.45 13.23
C VAL A 62 6.44 7.04 13.30
N VAL A 63 6.03 7.46 14.48
CA VAL A 63 4.73 8.07 14.74
C VAL A 63 4.94 9.44 15.35
N PHE A 64 4.21 10.44 14.86
CA PHE A 64 4.16 11.76 15.45
C PHE A 64 2.85 11.93 16.21
N SER A 65 2.95 12.22 17.50
CA SER A 65 1.79 12.47 18.37
C SER A 65 2.10 13.65 19.26
N SER A 66 1.17 14.61 19.36
CA SER A 66 1.30 15.79 20.21
C SER A 66 2.60 16.58 19.95
N GLY A 67 3.02 16.67 18.69
CA GLY A 67 4.25 17.36 18.28
C GLY A 67 5.56 16.61 18.60
N ARG A 68 5.49 15.36 19.07
CA ARG A 68 6.66 14.54 19.41
C ARG A 68 6.76 13.32 18.50
N GLY A 69 7.98 13.02 18.04
CA GLY A 69 8.28 11.83 17.26
C GLY A 69 8.61 10.63 18.16
N TYR A 70 8.08 9.48 17.79
CA TYR A 70 8.29 8.20 18.46
C TYR A 70 8.70 7.15 17.44
N VAL A 71 9.74 6.39 17.74
CA VAL A 71 10.13 5.19 17.00
C VAL A 71 9.28 4.02 17.48
N VAL A 72 8.76 3.22 16.56
CA VAL A 72 7.99 2.02 16.87
C VAL A 72 8.76 0.78 16.46
N VAL A 73 9.09 -0.06 17.43
CA VAL A 73 9.78 -1.34 17.22
C VAL A 73 9.05 -2.41 18.01
N ARG A 74 8.67 -3.51 17.35
CA ARG A 74 7.94 -4.65 17.94
C ARG A 74 6.72 -4.22 18.79
N GLY A 75 5.97 -3.23 18.30
CA GLY A 75 4.77 -2.69 18.95
C GLY A 75 5.00 -1.76 20.14
N ARG A 76 6.26 -1.46 20.49
CA ARG A 76 6.63 -0.53 21.56
C ARG A 76 7.05 0.83 21.00
N ARG A 77 6.66 1.90 21.69
CA ARG A 77 7.02 3.28 21.32
C ARG A 77 8.21 3.75 22.15
N TYR A 78 9.20 4.33 21.47
CA TYR A 78 10.40 4.91 22.07
C TYR A 78 10.54 6.36 21.63
N GLY A 79 10.70 7.28 22.58
CA GLY A 79 10.89 8.70 22.35
C GLY A 79 12.37 9.11 22.39
N VAL A 80 12.61 10.39 22.08
CA VAL A 80 13.93 11.01 22.24
C VAL A 80 14.40 10.89 23.70
N GLY A 81 15.64 10.45 23.89
CA GLY A 81 16.28 10.18 25.18
C GLY A 81 16.22 8.71 25.63
N GLU A 82 15.30 7.92 25.09
CA GLU A 82 15.18 6.50 25.42
C GLU A 82 16.22 5.65 24.68
N GLN A 83 16.47 4.44 25.20
CA GLN A 83 17.36 3.47 24.58
C GLN A 83 16.58 2.52 23.67
N LEU A 84 17.13 2.30 22.47
CA LEU A 84 16.68 1.32 21.49
C LEU A 84 17.90 0.49 21.08
N ASP A 85 17.87 -0.81 21.40
CA ASP A 85 18.94 -1.77 21.09
C ASP A 85 20.36 -1.32 21.50
N GLY A 86 20.48 -0.65 22.65
CA GLY A 86 21.75 -0.14 23.18
C GLY A 86 22.17 1.24 22.65
N ALA A 87 21.44 1.81 21.71
CA ALA A 87 21.64 3.18 21.22
C ALA A 87 20.61 4.15 21.83
N ARG A 88 21.02 5.37 22.18
CA ARG A 88 20.10 6.43 22.63
C ARG A 88 19.50 7.15 21.44
N ILE A 89 18.18 7.38 21.47
CA ILE A 89 17.51 8.19 20.44
C ILE A 89 17.80 9.68 20.72
N GLU A 90 18.50 10.35 19.81
CA GLU A 90 18.84 11.77 19.93
C GLU A 90 17.83 12.66 19.19
N ARG A 91 17.34 12.21 18.03
CA ARG A 91 16.38 12.97 17.23
C ARG A 91 15.53 12.04 16.38
N VAL A 92 14.26 12.40 16.25
CA VAL A 92 13.29 11.72 15.38
C VAL A 92 12.72 12.73 14.40
N THR A 93 12.82 12.44 13.10
CA THR A 93 12.19 13.23 12.03
C THR A 93 11.42 12.31 11.09
N GLU A 94 10.65 12.90 10.19
CA GLU A 94 9.89 12.15 9.18
C GLU A 94 10.78 11.35 8.21
N GLN A 95 12.06 11.71 8.08
CA GLN A 95 12.95 11.14 7.06
C GLN A 95 14.01 10.20 7.65
N ALA A 96 14.41 10.48 8.89
CA ALA A 96 15.48 9.76 9.55
C ALA A 96 15.37 9.85 11.07
N VAL A 97 16.03 8.89 11.71
CA VAL A 97 16.25 8.85 13.16
C VAL A 97 17.75 8.97 13.40
N TRP A 98 18.13 9.77 14.40
CA TRP A 98 19.50 9.87 14.86
C TRP A 98 19.66 9.09 16.15
N LEU A 99 20.56 8.12 16.11
CA LEU A 99 20.88 7.22 17.21
C LEU A 99 22.30 7.53 17.70
N ARG A 100 22.52 7.52 19.01
CA ARG A 100 23.84 7.64 19.61
C ARG A 100 24.24 6.33 20.25
N GLU A 101 25.32 5.74 19.75
CA GLU A 101 25.87 4.46 20.20
C GLU A 101 27.35 4.64 20.48
N SER A 102 27.82 4.25 21.68
CA SER A 102 29.24 4.38 22.07
C SER A 102 29.84 5.77 21.85
N GLY A 103 29.01 6.82 22.00
CA GLY A 103 29.43 8.21 21.79
C GLY A 103 29.37 8.69 20.34
N GLN A 104 29.14 7.81 19.36
CA GLN A 104 29.01 8.16 17.95
C GLN A 104 27.55 8.40 17.55
N LEU A 105 27.30 9.40 16.71
CA LEU A 105 25.97 9.70 16.19
C LEU A 105 25.78 9.05 14.82
N ARG A 106 24.85 8.11 14.72
CA ARG A 106 24.45 7.42 13.49
C ARG A 106 23.11 7.96 12.98
N ARG A 107 23.02 8.20 11.68
CA ARG A 107 21.76 8.55 11.00
C ARG A 107 21.18 7.30 10.35
N GLU A 108 19.97 6.94 10.77
CA GLU A 108 19.19 5.83 10.21
C GLU A 108 18.08 6.40 9.31
N PRO A 109 18.15 6.26 7.98
CA PRO A 109 17.08 6.70 7.07
C PRO A 109 15.87 5.77 7.17
N LEU A 110 14.67 6.33 7.22
CA LEU A 110 13.42 5.55 7.29
C LEU A 110 12.97 4.99 5.93
N TYR A 111 13.19 5.78 4.89
CA TYR A 111 12.78 5.47 3.52
C TYR A 111 14.00 5.52 2.61
N GLY A 112 14.69 4.39 2.49
CA GLY A 112 15.81 4.25 1.55
C GLY A 112 15.35 4.50 0.11
N GLY A 113 16.06 5.39 -0.60
CA GLY A 113 15.77 5.70 -2.01
C GLY A 113 14.64 6.69 -2.27
N VAL A 114 13.96 7.19 -1.22
CA VAL A 114 12.96 8.26 -1.36
C VAL A 114 13.62 9.60 -1.04
N GLU A 115 13.88 10.40 -2.07
CA GLU A 115 14.35 11.77 -1.92
C GLU A 115 13.19 12.76 -2.08
N LYS A 116 12.97 13.61 -1.06
CA LYS A 116 11.98 14.69 -1.16
C LYS A 116 12.55 15.80 -2.03
N ARG A 117 12.04 15.94 -3.26
CA ARG A 117 12.37 17.09 -4.12
C ARG A 117 11.82 18.36 -3.48
N PRO A 118 12.65 19.39 -3.22
CA PRO A 118 12.14 20.66 -2.72
C PRO A 118 11.19 21.27 -3.77
N PRO A 119 10.07 21.88 -3.34
CA PRO A 119 9.22 22.61 -4.27
C PRO A 119 10.04 23.74 -4.91
N PRO A 120 9.85 24.02 -6.22
CA PRO A 120 10.53 25.15 -6.85
C PRO A 120 10.19 26.42 -6.08
N ALA A 121 11.19 27.27 -5.87
CA ALA A 121 11.01 28.54 -5.19
C ALA A 121 9.88 29.33 -5.87
N ARG A 122 8.85 29.68 -5.09
CA ARG A 122 7.75 30.50 -5.58
C ARG A 122 8.34 31.87 -5.89
N ALA A 123 8.46 32.20 -7.18
CA ALA A 123 8.91 33.51 -7.63
C ALA A 123 8.07 34.58 -6.94
N ALA A 124 8.73 35.52 -6.26
CA ALA A 124 8.08 36.63 -5.57
C ALA A 124 7.34 37.50 -6.60
N ALA A 125 6.04 37.28 -6.75
CA ALA A 125 5.19 38.13 -7.56
C ALA A 125 4.93 39.44 -6.81
N GLY A 126 5.64 40.50 -7.23
CA GLY A 126 5.08 41.86 -7.28
C GLY A 126 5.21 42.73 -6.03
N ALA A 127 6.42 43.13 -5.65
CA ALA A 127 6.63 44.40 -4.96
C ALA A 127 6.68 45.53 -6.01
N LYS A 128 5.51 46.02 -6.45
CA LYS A 128 5.43 47.27 -7.23
C LYS A 128 5.27 48.42 -6.24
N ASN A 129 6.38 49.09 -5.94
CA ASN A 129 6.40 50.36 -5.21
C ASN A 129 5.74 51.43 -6.10
N SER A 130 4.47 51.74 -5.89
CA SER A 130 3.86 52.95 -6.45
C SER A 130 4.21 54.11 -5.53
N LYS A 131 5.21 54.89 -5.94
CA LYS A 131 5.65 56.11 -5.30
C LYS A 131 4.76 57.24 -5.84
N GLU A 132 3.60 57.45 -5.22
CA GLU A 132 2.76 58.63 -5.48
C GLU A 132 3.39 59.81 -4.74
N LYS A 133 3.70 60.87 -5.48
CA LYS A 133 4.41 62.08 -5.04
C LYS A 133 3.37 63.18 -4.80
N PRO A 134 3.52 64.02 -3.76
CA PRO A 134 2.56 65.07 -3.40
C PRO A 134 2.45 66.18 -4.44
#